data_AF-C3ZQU6-F1
#
_entry.id   AF-C3ZQU6-F1
#
_cell.length_a   1.000
_cell.length_b   1.000
_cell.length_c   1.000
_cell.angle_alpha   90.00
_cell.angle_beta   90.00
_cell.angle_gamma   90.00
#
_symmetry.space_group_name_H-M   'P 1'
#
loop_
_entity.id
_entity.type
_entity.pdbx_description
1 polymer ?
#
loop_
_entity_poly.entity_id
_entity_poly.type
_entity_poly.pdbx_seq_one_letter_code
_entity_poly.pdbx_strand_id
1 'polypeptide(L)' 'GCGGLFNSETGTLTSPNYPQDYSHNLECEWTIVVVFGNRASIIFDPNFYIE' A
#
# COMPACT_ATOMS: atom_id res chain seq x y z
N GLY A 1 -1.51 -2.36 6.44
CA GLY A 1 -0.36 -3.27 6.69
C GLY A 1 0.94 -2.54 6.40
N CYS A 2 2.06 -2.91 7.04
CA CYS A 2 3.33 -2.22 6.83
C CYS A 2 4.30 -3.07 6.00
N GLY A 3 4.17 -2.96 4.67
CA GLY A 3 5.10 -3.52 3.70
C GLY A 3 4.91 -4.99 3.32
N GLY A 4 5.71 -5.42 2.35
CA GLY A 4 5.75 -6.79 1.84
C GLY A 4 5.63 -6.89 0.31
N LEU A 5 5.53 -8.14 -0.17
CA LEU A 5 5.34 -8.45 -1.58
C LEU A 5 3.85 -8.42 -1.92
N PHE A 6 3.47 -7.61 -2.90
CA PHE A 6 2.13 -7.59 -3.45
C PHE A 6 2.15 -8.15 -4.88
N ASN A 7 1.60 -9.35 -5.06
CA ASN A 7 1.56 -10.06 -6.35
C ASN A 7 0.13 -10.42 -6.79
N SER A 8 -0.88 -9.91 -6.09
CA SER A 8 -2.28 -10.05 -6.46
C SER A 8 -2.64 -9.12 -7.63
N GLU A 9 -3.59 -9.52 -8.48
CA GLU A 9 -4.04 -8.68 -9.60
C GLU A 9 -4.71 -7.38 -9.14
N THR A 10 -5.45 -7.44 -8.02
CA THR A 10 -6.10 -6.30 -7.40
C THR A 10 -6.07 -6.43 -5.87
N GLY A 11 -6.22 -5.31 -5.17
CA GLY A 11 -6.27 -5.27 -3.71
C GLY A 11 -6.03 -3.86 -3.17
N THR A 12 -6.00 -3.76 -1.84
CA THR A 12 -5.84 -2.50 -1.13
C THR A 12 -4.65 -2.59 -0.19
N LEU A 13 -3.76 -1.62 -0.30
CA LEU A 13 -2.66 -1.41 0.64
C LEU A 13 -3.08 -0.29 1.60
N THR A 14 -2.98 -0.54 2.90
CA THR A 14 -3.33 0.43 3.94
C THR A 14 -2.12 0.72 4.81
N SER A 15 -2.11 1.86 5.52
CA SER A 15 -1.16 2.07 6.62
C SER A 15 -1.31 0.98 7.69
N PRO A 16 -0.29 0.71 8.51
CA PRO A 16 -0.50 -0.02 9.76
C PRO A 16 -1.54 0.71 10.61
N ASN A 17 -2.37 -0.07 11.33
CA ASN A 17 -3.46 0.39 12.20
C ASN A 17 -4.67 1.03 11.51
N TYR A 18 -4.67 1.23 10.19
CA TYR A 18 -5.84 1.75 9.46
C TYR A 18 -7.12 1.03 9.90
N PRO A 19 -8.19 1.75 10.30
CA PRO A 19 -8.44 3.18 10.08
C PRO A 19 -7.90 4.14 11.16
N GLN A 20 -7.14 3.65 12.15
CA GLN A 20 -6.47 4.49 13.14
C GLN A 20 -5.15 5.06 12.60
N ASP A 21 -4.60 6.05 13.30
CA ASP A 21 -3.34 6.70 12.93
C ASP A 21 -2.17 5.70 12.90
N TYR A 22 -1.26 5.94 11.96
CA TYR A 22 -0.01 5.20 11.89
C TYR A 22 0.95 5.68 12.99
N SER A 23 1.76 4.78 13.53
CA SER A 23 2.74 5.13 14.56
C SER A 23 3.87 6.00 14.00
N HIS A 24 4.47 6.85 14.84
CA HIS A 24 5.66 7.62 14.44
C HIS A 24 6.86 6.71 14.14
N ASN A 25 7.80 7.21 13.34
CA ASN A 25 9.05 6.52 12.98
C ASN A 25 8.86 5.17 12.29
N LEU A 26 7.82 5.04 11.47
CA LEU A 26 7.58 3.85 10.66
C LEU A 26 8.30 3.95 9.31
N GLU A 27 8.87 2.83 8.89
CA GLU A 27 9.40 2.62 7.55
C GLU A 27 8.69 1.39 6.95
N CYS A 28 7.85 1.63 5.94
CA CYS A 28 7.10 0.58 5.27
C CYS A 28 7.44 0.58 3.78
N GLU A 29 7.75 -0.59 3.24
CA GLU A 29 8.06 -0.78 1.82
C GLU A 29 7.17 -1.86 1.22
N TRP A 30 6.46 -1.51 0.13
CA TRP A 30 5.66 -2.45 -0.64
C TRP A 30 6.28 -2.70 -2.01
N THR A 31 6.57 -3.95 -2.32
CA THR A 31 7.07 -4.38 -3.62
C THR A 31 5.93 -4.95 -4.44
N ILE A 32 5.48 -4.20 -5.45
CA ILE A 32 4.40 -4.62 -6.35
C ILE A 32 5.00 -5.37 -7.53
N VAL A 33 4.65 -6.64 -7.67
CA VAL A 33 5.10 -7.50 -8.78
C VAL A 33 3.96 -7.77 -9.74
N VAL A 34 4.19 -7.44 -11.00
CA VAL A 34 3.24 -7.67 -12.11
C VAL A 34 3.86 -8.59 -13.15
N VAL A 35 3.01 -9.39 -13.80
CA VAL A 35 3.41 -10.24 -14.92
C VAL A 35 3.86 -9.36 -16.09
N PHE A 36 4.86 -9.81 -16.83
CA PHE A 36 5.33 -9.13 -18.03
C PHE A 36 4.18 -8.85 -19.01
N GLY A 37 4.13 -7.62 -19.55
CA GLY A 37 3.06 -7.15 -20.43
C GLY A 37 1.87 -6.51 -19.71
N ASN A 38 1.76 -6.67 -18.39
CA ASN A 38 0.75 -5.98 -17.58
C ASN A 38 1.27 -4.64 -17.04
N ARG A 39 0.34 -3.76 -16.66
CA ARG A 39 0.64 -2.46 -16.05
C ARG A 39 0.01 -2.38 -14.66
N ALA A 40 0.81 -1.97 -13.67
CA ALA A 40 0.30 -1.60 -12.36
C ALA A 40 -0.41 -0.24 -12.43
N SER A 41 -1.59 -0.16 -11.81
CA SER A 41 -2.33 1.09 -11.59
C SER A 41 -2.52 1.29 -10.10
N ILE A 42 -2.19 2.48 -9.60
CA ILE A 42 -2.29 2.83 -8.19
C ILE A 42 -3.21 4.04 -8.09
N ILE A 43 -4.16 3.97 -7.17
CA ILE A 43 -5.13 5.04 -6.91
C ILE A 43 -5.12 5.28 -5.40
N PHE A 44 -5.06 6.54 -5.01
CA PHE A 44 -5.20 6.93 -3.62
C PHE A 44 -6.67 6.99 -3.24
N ASP A 45 -7.02 6.38 -2.10
CA ASP A 45 -8.34 6.54 -1.49
C ASP A 45 -8.55 8.01 -1.11
N PRO A 46 -9.79 8.54 -1.17
CA PRO A 46 -10.08 9.89 -0.68
C PRO A 46 -9.67 10.13 0.77
N ASN A 47 -9.62 9.08 1.60
CA ASN A 47 -9.20 9.13 3.00
C ASN A 47 -7.69 8.91 3.14
N PHE A 48 -6.89 9.57 2.31
CA PHE A 48 -5.43 9.53 2.39
C PHE A 48 -4.91 10.74 3.18
N TYR A 49 -4.54 10.51 4.44
CA TYR A 49 -4.06 11.54 5.37
C TYR A 49 -2.61 11.29 5.77
N ILE A 50 -1.79 12.34 5.70
CA ILE A 50 -0.40 12.41 6.17
C ILE A 50 -0.30 13.61 7.12
N GLU A 51 0.49 13.51 8.20
CA GLU A 51 0.78 14.63 9.11
C GLU A 51 1.79 15.61 8.51
#